data_AF-X1QFB7-F1
#
_entry.id   AF-X1QFB7-F1
#
_cell.length_a   1.000
_cell.length_b   1.000
_cell.length_c   1.000
_cell.angle_alpha   90.00
_cell.angle_beta   90.00
_cell.angle_gamma   90.00
#
_symmetry.space_group_name_H-M   'P 1'
#
loop_
_entity.id
_entity.type
_entity.pdbx_description
1 polymer ?
#
loop_
_entity_poly.entity_id
_entity_poly.type
_entity_poly.pdbx_seq_one_letter_code
_entity_poly.pdbx_strand_id
1 'polypeptide(L)'
;GGNVAAFPLIRELFKECLLGGAYPTIIPSLDLEYLFFKYAKEHQLKFVSPFERFLVKDADIAIRISCEPNPKRLTNINPEKIGIVRASKKEIMEIFLRRMGEGKLKWVVLPYPINDQAQEAAMSLEEYEDFVFNSCLLDKKEP
;
A
#
# COMPACT_ATOMS: atom_id res chain seq x y z
N GLY A 1 -3.17 0.29 5.35
CA GLY A 1 -1.81 0.86 5.35
C GLY A 1 -1.69 1.89 4.27
N GLY A 2 -0.93 2.97 4.49
CA GLY A 2 -0.84 4.10 3.56
C GLY A 2 0.25 5.09 3.94
N ASN A 3 0.57 5.99 3.01
CA ASN A 3 1.50 7.10 3.21
C ASN A 3 0.86 8.19 4.10
N VAL A 4 1.68 8.98 4.81
CA VAL A 4 1.21 10.11 5.62
C VAL A 4 0.43 11.14 4.82
N ALA A 5 0.74 11.31 3.52
CA ALA A 5 0.00 12.22 2.65
C ALA A 5 -1.48 11.81 2.49
N ALA A 6 -1.82 10.53 2.68
CA ALA A 6 -3.19 10.04 2.68
C ALA A 6 -3.85 10.02 4.07
N PHE A 7 -3.28 10.72 5.06
CA PHE A 7 -3.80 10.74 6.42
C PHE A 7 -5.29 11.11 6.53
N PRO A 8 -5.84 12.07 5.76
CA PRO A 8 -7.27 12.38 5.81
C PRO A 8 -8.15 11.15 5.52
N LEU A 9 -7.84 10.38 4.48
CA LEU A 9 -8.56 9.14 4.15
C LEU A 9 -8.31 8.03 5.18
N ILE A 10 -7.07 7.88 5.65
CA ILE A 10 -6.74 6.90 6.71
C ILE A 10 -7.58 7.16 7.96
N ARG A 11 -7.74 8.43 8.35
CA ARG A 11 -8.49 8.83 9.54
C ARG A 11 -9.96 8.46 9.44
N GLU A 12 -10.60 8.74 8.31
CA GLU A 12 -12.01 8.38 8.11
C GLU A 12 -12.20 6.86 8.04
N LEU A 13 -11.34 6.13 7.32
CA LEU A 13 -11.40 4.66 7.29
C LEU A 13 -11.23 4.06 8.69
N PHE A 14 -10.30 4.59 9.49
CA PHE A 14 -10.08 4.13 10.85
C PHE A 14 -11.33 4.32 11.72
N LYS A 15 -11.97 5.48 11.62
CA LYS A 15 -13.24 5.77 12.29
C LYS A 15 -14.34 4.80 11.87
N GLU A 16 -14.54 4.58 10.56
CA GLU A 16 -15.57 3.66 10.08
C GLU A 16 -15.30 2.20 10.49
N CYS A 17 -14.03 1.77 10.52
CA CYS A 17 -13.67 0.47 11.08
C CYS A 17 -14.07 0.34 12.55
N LEU A 18 -13.84 1.36 13.37
CA LEU A 18 -14.25 1.36 14.78
C LEU A 18 -15.77 1.34 14.95
N LEU A 19 -16.49 2.15 14.17
CA LEU A 19 -17.96 2.16 14.18
C LEU A 19 -18.55 0.81 13.77
N GLY A 20 -17.88 0.10 12.87
CA GLY A 20 -18.21 -1.28 12.49
C GLY A 20 -17.78 -2.37 13.48
N GLY A 21 -17.16 -2.01 14.62
CA GLY A 21 -16.70 -2.97 15.63
C GLY A 21 -15.43 -3.74 15.28
N ALA A 22 -14.68 -3.30 14.27
CA ALA A 22 -13.41 -3.92 13.88
C ALA A 22 -12.27 -3.51 14.82
N TYR A 23 -11.13 -4.22 14.70
CA TYR A 23 -9.89 -3.95 15.43
C TYR A 23 -8.82 -3.40 14.46
N PRO A 24 -8.94 -2.14 14.00
CA PRO A 24 -8.07 -1.62 12.95
C PRO A 24 -6.62 -1.49 13.43
N THR A 25 -5.68 -1.94 12.60
CA THR A 25 -4.23 -1.71 12.77
C THR A 25 -3.69 -0.93 11.58
N ILE A 26 -2.95 0.15 11.86
CA ILE A 26 -2.32 0.96 10.82
C ILE A 26 -0.87 0.50 10.59
N ILE A 27 -0.58 0.12 9.35
CA ILE A 27 0.79 -0.08 8.86
C ILE A 27 1.18 1.15 8.04
N PRO A 28 2.03 2.04 8.56
CA PRO A 28 2.44 3.23 7.84
C PRO A 28 3.37 2.87 6.68
N SER A 29 3.22 3.57 5.56
CA SER A 29 4.17 3.53 4.45
C SER A 29 5.03 4.79 4.55
N LEU A 30 6.25 4.62 5.06
CA LEU A 30 7.24 5.70 5.15
C LEU A 30 8.20 5.62 3.97
N ASP A 31 8.70 6.78 3.51
CA ASP A 31 9.67 6.84 2.41
C ASP A 31 11.08 6.47 2.91
N LEU A 32 11.28 5.18 3.17
CA LEU A 32 12.54 4.61 3.65
C LEU A 32 13.15 3.62 2.65
N GLU A 33 12.46 3.31 1.55
CA GLU A 33 12.87 2.28 0.60
C GLU A 33 14.21 2.61 -0.06
N TYR A 34 14.44 3.87 -0.44
CA TYR A 34 15.72 4.28 -1.02
C TYR A 34 16.88 4.00 -0.05
N LEU A 35 16.74 4.36 1.23
CA LEU A 35 17.75 4.11 2.26
C LEU A 35 17.95 2.61 2.47
N PHE A 36 16.85 1.85 2.56
CA PHE A 36 16.91 0.41 2.71
C PHE A 36 17.69 -0.23 1.56
N PHE A 37 17.32 0.02 0.30
CA PHE A 37 18.03 -0.60 -0.82
C PHE A 37 19.46 -0.08 -0.99
N LYS A 38 19.72 1.19 -0.66
CA LYS A 38 21.08 1.76 -0.72
C LYS A 38 22.01 1.06 0.26
N TYR A 39 21.59 0.88 1.52
CA TYR A 39 22.48 0.48 2.61
C TYR A 39 22.31 -0.97 3.10
N ALA A 40 21.19 -1.63 2.80
CA ALA A 40 20.95 -2.99 3.26
C ALA A 40 21.99 -3.97 2.72
N LYS A 41 22.41 -4.86 3.61
CA LYS A 41 23.25 -6.02 3.30
C LYS A 41 22.38 -7.18 2.83
N GLU A 42 22.98 -8.15 2.16
CA GLU A 42 22.26 -9.29 1.57
C GLU A 42 21.36 -10.04 2.57
N HIS A 43 21.83 -10.29 3.79
CA HIS A 43 21.02 -10.96 4.81
C HIS A 43 19.78 -10.16 5.22
N GLN A 44 19.83 -8.82 5.17
CA GLN A 44 18.68 -7.94 5.44
C GLN A 44 17.70 -7.92 4.26
N LEU A 45 18.19 -8.02 3.02
CA LEU A 45 17.34 -8.14 1.83
C LEU A 45 16.59 -9.48 1.78
N LYS A 46 17.23 -10.55 2.30
CA LYS A 46 16.64 -11.90 2.40
C LYS A 46 15.75 -12.09 3.63
N PHE A 47 15.79 -11.17 4.59
CA PHE A 47 15.03 -11.31 5.83
C PHE A 47 13.54 -11.13 5.58
N VAL A 48 12.74 -12.10 6.04
CA VAL A 48 11.28 -12.04 6.03
C VAL A 48 10.80 -11.78 7.44
N SER A 49 10.21 -10.61 7.66
CA SER A 49 9.74 -10.20 8.98
C SER A 49 8.66 -11.15 9.52
N PRO A 50 8.82 -11.70 10.75
CA PRO A 50 7.77 -12.46 11.42
C PRO A 50 6.48 -11.67 11.59
N PHE A 51 6.58 -10.34 11.71
CA PHE A 51 5.41 -9.46 11.79
C PHE A 51 4.63 -9.42 10.47
N GLU A 52 5.31 -9.39 9.31
CA GLU A 52 4.63 -9.49 8.02
C GLU A 52 3.91 -10.85 7.86
N ARG A 53 4.54 -11.94 8.34
CA ARG A 53 3.94 -13.29 8.36
C ARG A 53 2.67 -13.32 9.21
N PHE A 54 2.73 -12.75 10.42
CA PHE A 54 1.60 -12.66 11.32
C PHE A 54 0.43 -11.90 10.68
N LEU A 55 0.69 -10.72 10.12
CA LEU A 55 -0.35 -9.91 9.48
C LEU A 55 -1.06 -10.65 8.35
N VAL A 56 -0.31 -11.26 7.41
CA VAL A 56 -0.93 -11.97 6.28
C VAL A 56 -1.65 -13.23 6.72
N LYS A 57 -1.19 -13.87 7.81
CA LYS A 57 -1.78 -15.09 8.33
C LYS A 57 -3.08 -14.84 9.08
N ASP A 58 -3.22 -13.72 9.77
CA ASP A 58 -4.31 -13.54 10.74
C ASP A 58 -5.26 -12.38 10.39
N ALA A 59 -4.93 -11.49 9.45
CA ALA A 59 -5.84 -10.42 9.02
C ALA A 59 -7.05 -10.95 8.24
N ASP A 60 -8.23 -10.40 8.55
CA ASP A 60 -9.48 -10.67 7.82
C ASP A 60 -9.65 -9.71 6.62
N ILE A 61 -9.22 -8.47 6.77
CA ILE A 61 -9.35 -7.40 5.77
C ILE A 61 -8.03 -6.64 5.63
N ALA A 62 -7.58 -6.45 4.39
CA ALA A 62 -6.42 -5.64 4.05
C ALA A 62 -6.82 -4.45 3.17
N ILE A 63 -6.72 -3.24 3.71
CA ILE A 63 -6.92 -1.99 2.95
C ILE A 63 -5.56 -1.37 2.68
N ARG A 64 -5.23 -1.17 1.41
CA ARG A 64 -4.02 -0.46 0.98
C ARG A 64 -4.42 0.86 0.33
N ILE A 65 -3.85 1.96 0.80
CA ILE A 65 -4.01 3.24 0.14
C ILE A 65 -2.78 3.46 -0.75
N SER A 66 -3.04 3.63 -2.04
CA SER A 66 -2.05 3.93 -3.07
C SER A 66 -1.85 5.44 -3.13
N CYS A 67 -0.75 5.89 -2.55
CA CYS A 67 -0.36 7.29 -2.43
C CYS A 67 1.18 7.31 -2.49
N GLU A 68 1.72 7.75 -3.61
CA GLU A 68 3.14 7.63 -3.91
C GLU A 68 3.75 9.00 -4.23
N PRO A 69 4.34 9.69 -3.25
CA PRO A 69 4.91 11.02 -3.46
C PRO A 69 6.20 11.00 -4.30
N ASN A 70 6.86 9.84 -4.43
CA ASN A 70 8.08 9.76 -5.24
C ASN A 70 8.16 8.44 -6.02
N PRO A 71 7.50 8.36 -7.19
CA PRO A 71 7.52 7.15 -8.03
C PRO A 71 8.92 6.84 -8.59
N LYS A 72 9.81 7.83 -8.65
CA LYS A 72 11.18 7.70 -9.19
C LYS A 72 12.24 7.46 -8.12
N ARG A 73 11.86 7.26 -6.84
CA ARG A 73 12.81 7.14 -5.72
C ARG A 73 13.84 6.02 -5.89
N LEU A 74 13.50 4.95 -6.61
CA LEU A 74 14.37 3.78 -6.81
C LEU A 74 15.08 3.74 -8.16
N THR A 75 14.97 4.78 -9.01
CA THR A 75 15.50 4.76 -10.39
C THR A 75 16.98 4.37 -10.49
N ASN A 76 17.81 4.79 -9.53
CA ASN A 76 19.26 4.53 -9.53
C ASN A 76 19.69 3.39 -8.58
N ILE A 77 18.75 2.61 -8.06
CA ILE A 77 19.04 1.46 -7.18
C ILE A 77 19.38 0.23 -8.03
N ASN A 78 20.34 -0.59 -7.59
CA ASN A 78 20.65 -1.86 -8.26
C ASN A 78 19.38 -2.77 -8.27
N PRO A 79 18.85 -3.13 -9.45
CA PRO A 79 17.64 -3.95 -9.57
C PRO A 79 17.78 -5.35 -8.95
N GLU A 80 18.99 -5.91 -8.85
CA GLU A 80 19.21 -7.21 -8.20
C GLU A 80 18.79 -7.18 -6.73
N LYS A 81 19.04 -6.08 -6.01
CA LYS A 81 18.62 -5.93 -4.61
C LYS A 81 17.10 -5.98 -4.48
N ILE A 82 16.39 -5.35 -5.42
CA ILE A 82 14.93 -5.38 -5.50
C ILE A 82 14.46 -6.81 -5.80
N GLY A 83 15.14 -7.51 -6.70
CA GLY A 83 14.89 -8.92 -7.01
C GLY A 83 15.01 -9.84 -5.79
N ILE A 84 16.05 -9.69 -4.98
CA ILE A 84 16.28 -10.47 -3.76
C ILE A 84 15.11 -10.29 -2.77
N VAL A 85 14.67 -9.05 -2.55
CA VAL A 85 13.53 -8.76 -1.65
C VAL A 85 12.22 -9.31 -2.20
N ARG A 86 11.99 -9.21 -3.51
CA ARG A 86 10.80 -9.83 -4.12
C ARG A 86 10.80 -11.35 -3.94
N ALA A 87 11.95 -11.99 -4.14
CA ALA A 87 12.10 -13.43 -3.95
C ALA A 87 11.91 -13.85 -2.49
N SER A 88 12.45 -13.09 -1.53
CA SER A 88 12.28 -13.41 -0.10
C SER A 88 10.82 -13.33 0.35
N LYS A 89 10.03 -12.42 -0.25
CA LYS A 89 8.60 -12.26 0.05
C LYS A 89 7.66 -13.25 -0.65
N LYS A 90 8.18 -14.23 -1.41
CA LYS A 90 7.37 -15.22 -2.13
C LYS A 90 6.37 -15.94 -1.22
N GLU A 91 6.83 -16.41 -0.06
CA GLU A 91 5.97 -17.12 0.90
C GLU A 91 4.82 -16.24 1.43
N ILE A 92 5.09 -14.96 1.71
CA ILE A 92 4.07 -14.00 2.15
C ILE A 92 2.98 -13.86 1.08
N MET A 93 3.40 -13.73 -0.18
CA MET A 93 2.48 -13.63 -1.31
C MET A 93 1.65 -14.92 -1.49
N GLU A 94 2.26 -16.09 -1.34
CA GLU A 94 1.55 -17.37 -1.41
C GLU A 94 0.47 -17.50 -0.33
N ILE A 95 0.76 -17.09 0.91
CA ILE A 95 -0.23 -17.08 2.01
C ILE A 95 -1.36 -16.10 1.69
N PHE A 96 -1.02 -14.90 1.22
CA PHE A 96 -2.00 -13.86 0.84
C PHE A 96 -2.97 -14.38 -0.24
N LEU A 97 -2.42 -14.88 -1.35
CA LEU A 97 -3.20 -15.36 -2.48
C LEU A 97 -4.08 -16.55 -2.11
N ARG A 98 -3.54 -17.50 -1.32
CA ARG A 98 -4.32 -18.65 -0.84
C ARG A 98 -5.49 -18.21 0.02
N ARG A 99 -5.27 -17.35 1.04
CA ARG A 99 -6.35 -16.86 1.91
C ARG A 99 -7.39 -16.05 1.14
N MET A 100 -6.96 -15.27 0.15
CA MET A 100 -7.85 -14.54 -0.74
C MET A 100 -8.72 -15.48 -1.56
N GLY A 101 -8.15 -16.52 -2.17
CA GLY A 101 -8.89 -17.55 -2.91
C GLY A 101 -9.84 -18.38 -2.03
N GLU A 102 -9.49 -18.57 -0.76
CA GLU A 102 -10.35 -19.23 0.25
C GLU A 102 -11.41 -18.30 0.86
N GLY A 103 -11.44 -17.01 0.50
CA GLY A 103 -12.36 -16.02 1.07
C GLY A 103 -12.07 -15.63 2.53
N LYS A 104 -10.94 -16.07 3.09
CA LYS A 104 -10.49 -15.76 4.47
C LYS A 104 -9.80 -14.41 4.59
N LEU A 105 -9.42 -13.80 3.47
CA LEU A 105 -8.84 -12.48 3.42
C LEU A 105 -9.53 -11.68 2.31
N LYS A 106 -10.21 -10.60 2.70
CA LYS A 106 -10.70 -9.59 1.75
C LYS A 106 -9.66 -8.49 1.61
N TRP A 107 -9.52 -7.92 0.43
CA TRP A 107 -8.57 -6.83 0.22
C TRP A 107 -9.06 -5.81 -0.79
N VAL A 108 -8.60 -4.58 -0.63
CA VAL A 108 -8.86 -3.48 -1.55
C VAL A 108 -7.67 -2.54 -1.61
N VAL A 109 -7.43 -1.98 -2.79
CA VAL A 109 -6.49 -0.88 -3.00
C VAL A 109 -7.28 0.35 -3.37
N LEU A 110 -7.07 1.44 -2.64
CA LEU A 110 -7.72 2.73 -2.87
C LEU A 110 -6.67 3.76 -3.29
N PRO A 111 -6.79 4.39 -4.47
CA PRO A 111 -5.96 5.56 -4.79
C PRO A 111 -6.31 6.73 -3.86
N TYR A 112 -5.30 7.51 -3.48
CA TYR A 112 -5.49 8.81 -2.83
C TYR A 112 -4.73 9.89 -3.61
N PRO A 113 -5.43 10.91 -4.14
CA PRO A 113 -4.81 11.92 -4.98
C PRO A 113 -3.88 12.83 -4.18
N ILE A 114 -2.71 13.12 -4.73
CA ILE A 114 -1.72 14.05 -4.18
C ILE A 114 -1.08 14.85 -5.32
N ASN A 115 -0.54 16.02 -4.97
CA ASN A 115 0.11 16.91 -5.93
C ASN A 115 1.22 16.22 -6.73
N ASP A 116 2.07 15.39 -6.10
CA ASP A 116 3.19 14.74 -6.78
C ASP A 116 2.71 13.79 -7.90
N GLN A 117 1.60 13.09 -7.69
CA GLN A 117 1.01 12.18 -8.68
C GLN A 117 0.28 12.95 -9.78
N ALA A 118 -0.38 14.06 -9.45
CA ALA A 118 -0.99 14.95 -10.43
C ALA A 118 0.07 15.54 -11.38
N GLN A 119 1.20 15.99 -10.82
CA GLN A 119 2.35 16.49 -11.60
C GLN A 119 2.93 15.41 -12.53
N GLU A 120 3.12 14.19 -12.04
CA GLU A 120 3.59 13.08 -12.88
C GLU A 120 2.58 12.74 -13.99
N ALA A 121 1.28 12.94 -13.75
CA ALA A 121 0.22 12.75 -14.73
C ALA A 121 0.02 13.96 -15.67
N ALA A 122 0.81 15.04 -15.51
CA ALA A 122 0.65 16.31 -16.22
C ALA A 122 -0.77 16.93 -16.09
N MET A 123 -1.33 16.83 -14.89
CA MET A 123 -2.65 17.35 -14.50
C MET A 123 -2.53 18.35 -13.35
N SER A 124 -3.50 19.26 -13.22
CA SER A 124 -3.76 19.93 -11.95
C SER A 124 -4.21 18.92 -10.88
N LEU A 125 -4.17 19.31 -9.60
CA LEU A 125 -4.62 18.41 -8.53
C LEU A 125 -6.11 18.09 -8.69
N GLU A 126 -6.91 19.09 -9.00
CA GLU A 126 -8.36 18.99 -9.18
C GLU A 126 -8.71 18.04 -10.34
N GLU A 127 -8.04 18.16 -11.50
CA GLU A 127 -8.22 17.23 -12.62
C GLU A 127 -7.82 15.79 -12.24
N TYR A 128 -6.78 15.63 -11.43
CA TYR A 128 -6.34 14.32 -10.97
C TYR A 128 -7.29 13.71 -9.93
N GLU A 129 -7.85 14.54 -9.04
CA GLU A 129 -8.90 14.15 -8.09
C GLU A 129 -10.13 13.62 -8.84
N ASP A 130 -10.62 14.38 -9.81
CA ASP A 130 -11.74 13.97 -10.66
C ASP A 130 -11.45 12.64 -11.36
N PHE A 131 -10.26 12.48 -11.94
CA PHE A 131 -9.85 11.23 -12.57
C PHE A 131 -9.89 10.05 -11.58
N VAL A 132 -9.33 10.24 -10.38
CA VAL A 132 -9.28 9.22 -9.34
C VAL A 132 -10.69 8.85 -8.86
N PHE A 133 -11.56 9.81 -8.59
CA PHE A 133 -12.92 9.56 -8.09
C PHE A 133 -13.80 8.87 -9.14
N ASN A 134 -13.72 9.32 -10.40
CA ASN A 134 -14.41 8.67 -11.52
C ASN A 134 -13.95 7.22 -11.70
N SER A 135 -12.64 6.96 -11.57
CA SER A 135 -12.09 5.59 -11.66
C SER A 135 -12.58 4.66 -10.55
N CYS A 136 -12.95 5.23 -9.39
CA CYS A 136 -13.49 4.50 -8.26
C CYS A 136 -15.02 4.33 -8.33
N LEU A 137 -15.67 4.77 -9.43
CA LEU A 137 -17.12 4.75 -9.62
C LEU A 137 -17.94 5.51 -8.55
N LEU A 138 -17.31 6.47 -7.86
CA LEU A 138 -17.95 7.22 -6.76
C LEU A 138 -19.06 8.17 -7.24
N ASP A 139 -19.10 8.50 -8.54
CA ASP A 139 -20.09 9.40 -9.15
C ASP A 139 -21.40 8.69 -9.57
N LYS A 140 -21.58 7.40 -9.24
CA LYS A 140 -22.86 6.71 -9.47
C LYS A 140 -23.81 6.94 -8.29
N LYS A 141 -25.09 7.17 -8.60
CA LYS A 141 -26.15 7.52 -7.63
C LYS A 141 -26.34 6.56 -6.44
N GLU A 142 -25.71 5.39 -6.46
CA GLU A 142 -25.52 4.51 -5.31
C GLU A 142 -24.09 3.93 -5.37
N PRO A 143 -23.14 4.48 -4.60
CA PRO A 143 -21.77 3.96 -4.46
C PRO A 143 -21.67 2.75 -3.53
#